data_AF-A0A7X0QYM6-F1
#
_entry.id   AF-A0A7X0QYM6-F1
#
_cell.length_a   1.000
_cell.length_b   1.000
_cell.length_c   1.000
_cell.angle_alpha   90.00
_cell.angle_beta   90.00
_cell.angle_gamma   90.00
#
_symmetry.space_group_name_H-M   'P 1'
#
loop_
_entity.id
_entity.type
_entity.pdbx_description
1 polymer ?
#
loop_
_entity_poly.entity_id
_entity_poly.type
_entity_poly.pdbx_seq_one_letter_code
_entity_poly.pdbx_strand_id
1 'polypeptide(L)'
;MEGVEKVSHGRYELSERQWELVREELPQPVVRADGKGRPSRSDKEILNGIFWILCSGSPWRDLPEKYGPWQTVYDRFRKYQQQGVYERILQKLRLRLQQDGYLDLSTWFVDATINKAHKSAAGAKKKKQQTRP
;
A
#
# COMPACT_ATOMS: atom_id res chain seq x y z
N MET A 1 7.40 -24.31 23.82
CA MET A 1 7.29 -22.96 24.42
C MET A 1 8.55 -22.20 24.03
N GLU A 2 8.54 -21.50 22.89
CA GLU A 2 9.62 -20.58 22.52
C GLU A 2 9.02 -19.19 22.41
N GLY A 3 9.56 -18.29 23.22
CA GLY A 3 9.12 -16.91 23.32
C GLY A 3 9.34 -16.22 21.99
N VAL A 4 8.25 -15.88 21.31
CA VAL A 4 8.28 -14.88 20.25
C VAL A 4 8.61 -13.56 20.93
N GLU A 5 9.90 -13.20 20.90
CA GLU A 5 10.39 -11.88 21.26
C GLU A 5 9.52 -10.85 20.54
N LYS A 6 8.65 -10.17 21.29
CA LYS A 6 7.75 -9.15 20.75
C LYS A 6 8.60 -7.94 20.38
N VAL A 7 9.25 -7.99 19.23
CA VAL A 7 9.90 -6.82 18.66
C VAL A 7 8.79 -5.79 18.43
N SER A 8 8.81 -4.70 19.20
CA SER A 8 7.84 -3.62 19.15
C SER A 8 8.05 -2.83 17.86
N HIS A 9 7.27 -3.13 16.83
CA HIS A 9 7.24 -2.35 15.60
C HIS A 9 6.14 -1.29 15.73
N GLY A 10 6.28 -0.15 15.04
CA GLY A 10 5.22 0.85 15.01
C GLY A 10 3.89 0.25 14.53
N ARG A 11 2.75 0.85 14.92
CA ARG A 11 1.40 0.33 14.62
C ARG A 11 1.17 -0.07 13.15
N TYR A 12 1.85 0.60 12.22
CA TYR A 12 1.73 0.41 10.77
C TYR A 12 3.02 -0.12 10.13
N GLU A 13 3.97 -0.59 10.93
CA GLU A 13 5.26 -1.08 10.46
C GLU A 13 5.27 -2.60 10.43
N LEU A 14 5.89 -3.15 9.39
CA LEU A 14 6.07 -4.58 9.24
C LEU A 14 7.05 -5.11 10.29
N SER A 15 6.64 -6.17 10.98
CA SER A 15 7.56 -6.96 11.78
C SER A 15 8.58 -7.67 10.90
N GLU A 16 9.74 -8.08 11.43
CA GLU A 16 10.72 -8.87 10.66
C GLU A 16 10.09 -10.12 10.03
N ARG A 17 9.26 -10.85 10.79
CA ARG A 17 8.51 -11.99 10.28
C ARG A 17 7.57 -11.65 9.11
N GLN A 18 6.85 -10.53 9.18
CA GLN A 18 5.95 -10.11 8.10
C GLN A 18 6.74 -9.63 6.88
N TRP A 19 7.85 -8.94 7.12
CA TRP A 19 8.76 -8.50 6.07
C TRP A 19 9.33 -9.69 5.27
N GLU A 20 9.74 -10.76 5.96
CA GLU A 20 10.27 -11.95 5.29
C GLU A 20 9.25 -12.61 4.35
N LEU A 21 7.96 -12.55 4.66
CA LEU A 21 6.91 -13.08 3.78
C LEU A 21 6.74 -12.25 2.50
N VAL A 22 7.00 -10.94 2.58
CA VAL A 22 6.68 -9.97 1.52
C VAL A 22 7.88 -9.68 0.63
N ARG A 23 9.10 -9.68 1.19
CA ARG A 23 10.32 -9.19 0.52
C ARG A 23 10.62 -9.86 -0.83
N GLU A 24 10.25 -11.12 -0.99
CA GLU A 24 10.51 -11.89 -2.21
C GLU A 24 9.63 -11.46 -3.39
N GLU A 25 8.47 -10.85 -3.12
CA GLU A 25 7.54 -10.40 -4.15
C GLU A 25 7.88 -9.01 -4.70
N LEU A 26 8.79 -8.32 -4.02
CA LEU A 26 9.26 -7.01 -4.39
C LEU A 26 10.21 -7.10 -5.60
N PRO A 27 10.12 -6.13 -6.52
CA PRO A 27 11.05 -6.07 -7.63
C PRO A 27 12.46 -5.86 -7.08
N GLN A 28 13.44 -6.55 -7.68
CA GLN A 28 14.83 -6.38 -7.26
C GLN A 28 15.26 -4.92 -7.38
N PRO A 29 16.00 -4.38 -6.40
CA PRO A 29 16.50 -3.03 -6.46
C PRO A 29 17.33 -2.83 -7.72
N VAL A 30 16.93 -1.87 -8.56
CA VAL A 30 17.72 -1.51 -9.75
C VAL A 30 18.96 -0.77 -9.28
N VAL A 31 20.07 -1.49 -9.14
CA VAL A 31 21.39 -0.91 -8.94
C VAL A 31 21.89 -0.47 -10.31
N ARG A 32 22.25 0.81 -10.45
CA ARG A 32 22.83 1.29 -11.72
C ARG A 32 24.20 0.64 -11.91
N ALA A 33 24.47 0.17 -13.13
CA ALA A 33 25.72 -0.51 -13.48
C ALA A 33 26.96 0.38 -13.32
N ASP A 34 26.80 1.70 -13.37
CA ASP A 34 27.86 2.68 -13.20
C ASP A 34 28.23 2.96 -11.73
N GLY A 35 27.48 2.39 -10.77
CA GLY A 35 27.67 2.62 -9.33
C GLY A 35 27.46 4.07 -8.90
N LYS A 36 26.95 4.95 -9.78
CA LYS A 36 26.80 6.38 -9.51
C LYS A 36 25.36 6.75 -9.13
N GLY A 37 25.22 7.34 -7.96
CA GLY A 37 23.97 7.89 -7.45
C GLY A 37 23.76 7.57 -5.98
N ARG A 38 22.79 8.25 -5.35
CA ARG A 38 22.38 7.93 -3.99
C ARG A 38 21.75 6.53 -3.97
N PRO A 39 22.18 5.61 -3.09
CA PRO A 39 21.54 4.32 -2.96
C PRO A 39 20.05 4.49 -2.67
N SER A 40 19.23 3.63 -3.28
CA SER A 40 17.79 3.62 -3.00
C SER A 40 17.56 3.36 -1.51
N ARG A 41 16.56 4.01 -0.94
CA ARG A 41 16.10 3.66 0.42
C ARG A 41 15.66 2.20 0.47
N SER A 42 15.72 1.62 1.66
CA SER A 42 15.28 0.25 1.91
C SER A 42 13.81 0.09 1.53
N ASP A 43 13.50 -0.96 0.78
CA ASP A 43 12.11 -1.23 0.38
C ASP A 43 11.20 -1.49 1.60
N LYS A 44 11.75 -1.97 2.71
CA LYS A 44 11.04 -2.13 3.98
C LYS A 44 10.58 -0.78 4.54
N GLU A 45 11.45 0.23 4.55
CA GLU A 45 11.11 1.58 5.01
C GLU A 45 10.05 2.22 4.13
N ILE A 46 10.15 2.02 2.82
CA ILE A 46 9.17 2.52 1.86
C ILE A 46 7.81 1.84 2.07
N LEU A 47 7.76 0.51 2.21
CA LEU A 47 6.51 -0.20 2.51
C LEU A 47 5.90 0.25 3.83
N ASN A 48 6.71 0.46 4.87
CA ASN A 48 6.23 1.00 6.14
C ASN A 48 5.59 2.40 5.97
N GLY A 49 6.21 3.27 5.18
CA GLY A 49 5.62 4.58 4.84
C GLY A 49 4.32 4.47 4.05
N ILE A 50 4.25 3.53 3.10
CA ILE A 50 3.03 3.24 2.34
C ILE A 50 1.92 2.75 3.27
N PHE A 51 2.19 1.78 4.14
CA PHE A 51 1.20 1.27 5.08
C PHE A 51 0.75 2.31 6.08
N TRP A 52 1.66 3.19 6.53
CA TRP A 52 1.26 4.32 7.36
C TRP A 52 0.20 5.19 6.68
N ILE A 53 0.38 5.53 5.40
CA ILE A 53 -0.61 6.30 4.64
C ILE A 53 -1.91 5.52 4.45
N LEU A 54 -1.82 4.28 3.97
CA LEU A 54 -2.99 3.47 3.62
C LEU A 54 -3.84 3.14 4.86
N CYS A 55 -3.21 2.89 6.01
CA CYS A 55 -3.92 2.54 7.24
C CYS A 55 -4.40 3.77 8.04
N SER A 56 -3.72 4.91 7.95
CA SER A 56 -4.15 6.15 8.61
C SER A 56 -5.17 6.93 7.78
N GLY A 57 -5.16 6.79 6.46
CA GLY A 57 -5.95 7.62 5.54
C GLY A 57 -5.44 9.05 5.42
N SER A 58 -4.27 9.37 5.96
CA SER A 58 -3.71 10.72 5.93
C SER A 58 -3.29 11.13 4.52
N PRO A 59 -3.32 12.43 4.19
CA PRO A 59 -2.74 12.94 2.95
C PRO A 59 -1.26 12.54 2.81
N TRP A 60 -0.81 12.26 1.59
CA TRP A 60 0.59 11.91 1.30
C TRP A 60 1.59 12.94 1.82
N ARG A 61 1.24 14.22 1.80
CA ARG A 61 2.09 15.33 2.27
C ARG A 61 2.36 15.28 3.77
N ASP A 62 1.52 14.58 4.53
CA ASP A 62 1.62 14.47 5.99
C ASP A 62 2.40 13.20 6.40
N LEU A 63 3.03 12.52 5.44
CA LEU A 63 3.88 11.37 5.73
C LEU A 63 4.99 11.75 6.72
N PRO A 64 5.17 11.00 7.83
CA PRO A 64 6.24 11.25 8.78
C PRO A 64 7.63 11.21 8.12
N GLU A 65 8.47 12.18 8.46
CA GLU A 65 9.81 12.35 7.88
C GLU A 65 10.72 11.12 8.04
N LYS A 66 10.47 10.29 9.07
CA LYS A 66 11.18 9.02 9.28
C LYS A 66 11.10 8.08 8.07
N TYR A 67 10.00 8.10 7.31
CA TYR A 67 9.83 7.28 6.10
C TYR A 67 10.46 7.93 4.85
N GLY A 68 10.89 9.19 4.96
CA GLY A 68 11.54 9.95 3.91
C GLY A 68 10.59 10.85 3.10
N PRO A 69 11.08 11.40 1.99
CA PRO A 69 10.29 12.30 1.15
C PRO A 69 9.03 11.62 0.63
N TRP A 70 7.87 12.21 0.87
CA TRP A 70 6.59 11.62 0.47
C TRP A 70 6.48 11.36 -1.03
N GLN A 71 7.13 12.17 -1.88
CA GLN A 71 7.17 11.97 -3.32
C GLN A 71 7.85 10.64 -3.66
N THR A 72 8.96 10.31 -2.99
CA THR A 72 9.67 9.05 -3.22
C THR A 72 8.83 7.85 -2.82
N VAL A 73 8.11 7.94 -1.70
CA VAL A 73 7.22 6.88 -1.22
C VAL A 73 6.03 6.71 -2.17
N TYR A 74 5.42 7.81 -2.60
CA TYR A 74 4.31 7.80 -3.56
C TYR A 74 4.73 7.25 -4.92
N ASP A 75 5.88 7.67 -5.46
CA ASP A 75 6.40 7.16 -6.72
C ASP A 75 6.66 5.66 -6.66
N ARG A 76 7.15 5.15 -5.51
CA ARG A 76 7.33 3.71 -5.31
C ARG A 76 5.98 3.00 -5.24
N PHE A 77 5.02 3.52 -4.49
CA PHE A 77 3.66 3.00 -4.42
C PHE A 77 3.07 2.84 -5.82
N ARG A 78 3.14 3.89 -6.64
CA ARG A 78 2.68 3.88 -8.04
C ARG A 78 3.39 2.83 -8.89
N LYS A 79 4.71 2.72 -8.78
CA LYS A 79 5.49 1.70 -9.52
C LYS A 79 5.10 0.29 -9.11
N TYR A 80 4.97 0.03 -7.81
CA TYR A 80 4.56 -1.28 -7.29
C TYR A 80 3.16 -1.65 -7.75
N GLN A 81 2.23 -0.69 -7.75
CA GLN A 81 0.89 -0.88 -8.29
C GLN A 81 0.93 -1.23 -9.78
N GLN A 82 1.67 -0.48 -10.60
CA GLN A 82 1.80 -0.75 -12.03
C GLN A 82 2.47 -2.09 -12.34
N GLN A 83 3.38 -2.54 -11.48
CA GLN A 83 4.09 -3.80 -11.61
C GLN A 83 3.33 -5.00 -11.01
N GLY A 84 2.12 -4.80 -10.49
CA GLY A 84 1.31 -5.86 -9.90
C GLY A 84 1.87 -6.44 -8.59
N VAL A 85 2.70 -5.67 -7.87
CA VAL A 85 3.40 -6.13 -6.67
C VAL A 85 2.40 -6.46 -5.55
N TYR A 86 1.40 -5.60 -5.35
CA TYR A 86 0.41 -5.79 -4.29
C TYR A 86 -0.45 -7.02 -4.54
N GLU A 87 -0.81 -7.27 -5.79
CA GLU A 87 -1.57 -8.43 -6.23
C GLU A 87 -0.80 -9.72 -5.93
N ARG A 88 0.50 -9.78 -6.23
CA ARG A 88 1.35 -10.95 -5.91
C ARG A 88 1.47 -11.17 -4.40
N ILE A 89 1.71 -10.11 -3.63
CA ILE A 89 1.77 -10.19 -2.16
C ILE A 89 0.44 -10.75 -1.62
N LEU A 90 -0.69 -10.21 -2.06
CA LEU A 90 -2.01 -10.66 -1.62
C LEU A 90 -2.27 -12.12 -2.01
N GLN A 91 -1.89 -12.54 -3.22
CA GLN A 91 -2.01 -13.93 -3.66
C GLN A 91 -1.19 -14.87 -2.78
N LYS A 92 0.07 -14.55 -2.50
CA LYS A 92 0.96 -15.34 -1.64
C LYS A 92 0.39 -15.47 -0.23
N LEU A 93 -0.06 -14.37 0.36
CA LEU A 93 -0.65 -14.37 1.70
C LEU A 93 -1.96 -15.17 1.74
N ARG A 94 -2.80 -15.08 0.71
CA ARG A 94 -4.02 -15.90 0.60
C ARG A 94 -3.69 -17.39 0.57
N LEU A 95 -2.76 -17.81 -0.30
CA LEU A 95 -2.34 -19.21 -0.38
C LEU A 95 -1.82 -19.73 0.97
N ARG A 96 -1.02 -18.92 1.67
CA ARG A 96 -0.53 -19.26 3.01
C ARG A 96 -1.67 -19.43 4.02
N LEU A 97 -2.61 -18.48 4.06
CA LEU A 97 -3.76 -18.56 4.96
C LEU A 97 -4.66 -19.75 4.66
N GLN A 98 -4.82 -20.13 3.39
CA GLN A 98 -5.55 -21.34 3.00
C GLN A 98 -4.84 -22.61 3.48
N GLN A 99 -3.53 -22.70 3.29
CA GLN A 99 -2.72 -23.84 3.77
C GLN A 99 -2.76 -23.99 5.28
N ASP A 100 -2.75 -22.87 6.01
CA ASP A 100 -2.82 -22.86 7.47
C ASP A 100 -4.26 -23.04 7.99
N GLY A 101 -5.26 -23.18 7.10
CA GLY A 101 -6.67 -23.38 7.46
C GLY A 101 -7.39 -22.14 7.99
N TYR A 102 -6.77 -20.96 7.93
CA TYR A 102 -7.36 -19.69 8.38
C TYR A 102 -8.26 -19.04 7.33
N LEU A 103 -8.17 -19.46 6.06
CA LEU A 103 -8.99 -18.96 4.97
C LEU A 103 -9.68 -20.12 4.26
N ASP A 104 -10.96 -20.31 4.54
CA ASP A 104 -11.81 -21.23 3.79
C ASP A 104 -12.54 -20.46 2.67
N LEU A 105 -12.17 -20.75 1.42
CA LEU A 105 -12.83 -20.18 0.24
C LEU A 105 -14.12 -20.93 -0.14
N SER A 106 -14.55 -21.95 0.60
CA SER A 106 -15.86 -22.58 0.40
C SER A 106 -17.00 -21.75 1.01
N THR A 107 -16.69 -20.91 2.00
CA THR A 107 -17.65 -20.08 2.72
C THR A 107 -17.33 -18.59 2.51
N TRP A 108 -18.09 -17.89 1.66
CA TRP A 108 -17.91 -16.44 1.42
C TRP A 108 -19.04 -15.63 2.04
N PHE A 109 -18.68 -14.59 2.78
CA PHE A 109 -19.60 -13.52 3.19
C PHE A 109 -19.26 -12.26 2.39
N VAL A 110 -20.20 -11.79 1.58
CA VAL A 110 -20.09 -10.51 0.88
C VAL A 110 -20.86 -9.48 1.69
N ASP A 111 -20.15 -8.52 2.27
CA ASP A 111 -20.79 -7.35 2.89
C ASP A 111 -20.77 -6.17 1.91
N ALA A 112 -21.88 -5.44 1.85
CA ALA A 112 -22.03 -4.27 0.98
C ALA A 112 -22.69 -3.14 1.76
N THR A 113 -22.05 -1.97 1.76
CA THR A 113 -22.61 -0.75 2.34
C THR A 113 -23.12 0.17 1.24
N ILE A 114 -24.42 0.47 1.25
CA ILE A 114 -25.03 1.48 0.36
C ILE A 114 -25.09 2.81 1.11
N ASN A 115 -24.35 3.82 0.63
CA ASN A 115 -24.48 5.18 1.14
C ASN A 115 -25.35 6.02 0.19
N LYS A 116 -26.43 6.60 0.72
CA LYS A 116 -27.36 7.43 -0.05
C LYS A 116 -26.70 8.78 -0.35
N ALA A 117 -26.48 9.08 -1.63
CA ALA A 117 -25.94 10.38 -2.01
C ALA A 117 -26.92 11.51 -1.66
N HIS A 118 -26.40 12.62 -1.14
CA HIS A 118 -27.18 13.84 -0.93
C HIS A 118 -27.68 14.37 -2.27
N LYS A 119 -28.87 15.00 -2.32
CA LYS A 119 -29.49 15.54 -3.56
C LYS A 119 -28.56 16.46 -4.36
N SER A 120 -27.64 17.14 -3.67
CA SER A 120 -26.64 18.05 -4.28
C SER A 120 -25.44 17.34 -4.94
N ALA A 121 -25.28 16.02 -4.77
CA ALA A 121 -24.18 15.24 -5.36
C ALA A 121 -24.35 15.03 -6.89
N ALA A 122 -25.54 15.27 -7.44
CA ALA A 122 -25.82 15.12 -8.88
C ALA A 122 -25.11 16.17 -9.78
N GLY A 123 -24.38 17.12 -9.19
CA GLY A 123 -23.69 18.19 -9.91
C GLY A 123 -24.63 19.30 -10.37
N ALA A 124 -24.15 20.54 -10.34
CA ALA A 124 -24.89 21.68 -10.87
C ALA A 124 -24.84 21.69 -12.40
N LYS A 125 -25.96 22.09 -13.03
CA LYS A 125 -26.07 22.20 -14.50
C LYS A 125 -25.05 23.24 -15.02
N LYS A 126 -24.08 22.82 -15.84
CA LYS A 126 -23.11 23.76 -16.46
C LYS A 126 -23.86 24.73 -17.38
N LYS A 127 -23.76 26.04 -17.13
CA LYS A 127 -24.20 27.07 -18.08
C LYS A 127 -23.27 27.00 -19.30
N LYS A 128 -23.82 26.78 -20.50
CA LYS A 128 -23.09 27.04 -21.75
C LYS A 128 -22.75 28.53 -21.77
N GLN A 129 -21.47 28.89 -21.88
CA GLN A 129 -21.09 30.27 -22.17
C GLN A 129 -21.71 30.61 -23.54
N GLN A 130 -22.63 31.56 -23.56
CA GLN A 130 -23.07 32.16 -24.81
C GLN A 130 -21.90 32.99 -25.32
N THR A 131 -21.25 32.51 -26.37
CA THR A 131 -20.37 33.33 -27.19
C THR A 131 -21.22 34.47 -27.76
N ARG A 132 -20.94 35.70 -27.34
CA ARG A 132 -21.53 36.89 -27.96
C ARG A 132 -20.99 37.03 -29.39
N PRO A 133 -21.83 37.51 -30.33
CA PRO A 133 -21.48 37.64 -31.75
C PRO A 133 -20.35 38.64 -31.98
#